data_AF-A0AAC9S0X5-F1
#
_entry.id   AF-A0AAC9S0X5-F1
#
_cell.length_a   1.000
_cell.length_b   1.000
_cell.length_c   1.000
_cell.angle_alpha   90.00
_cell.angle_beta   90.00
_cell.angle_gamma   90.00
#
_symmetry.space_group_name_H-M   'P 1'
#
loop_
_entity.id
_entity.type
_entity.pdbx_description
1 polymer ?
#
loop_
_entity_poly.entity_id
_entity_poly.type
_entity_poly.pdbx_seq_one_letter_code
_entity_poly.pdbx_strand_id
1 'polypeptide(L)'
;MSEVHGADWMTNGGPPLSEASKVMISEAVAELRKEVDWPSNDAIVSELKYAFWVGLLGPGYDDNIWRKTLFAGFAVGRRRGRGAVHHRFNVIRRFRNRIAHHEPIFHRDLPQLHAELLEAIGWMCADTCAWTAHVSRVLIVHAEA
;
A
#
# COMPACT_ATOMS: atom_id res chain seq x y z
N MET A 1 1.23 13.31 3.78
CA MET A 1 0.21 13.18 4.85
C MET A 1 0.63 13.97 6.07
N SER A 2 1.74 13.61 6.72
CA SER A 2 2.24 14.30 7.93
C SER A 2 2.52 15.79 7.73
N GLU A 3 3.11 16.17 6.59
CA GLU A 3 3.37 17.58 6.27
C GLU A 3 2.11 18.46 6.19
N VAL A 4 0.97 17.87 5.81
CA VAL A 4 -0.29 18.61 5.60
C VAL A 4 -1.26 18.47 6.78
N HIS A 5 -1.25 17.31 7.45
CA HIS A 5 -2.24 16.96 8.47
C HIS A 5 -1.63 16.70 9.86
N GLY A 6 -0.33 16.90 10.06
CA GLY A 6 0.37 16.61 11.31
C GLY A 6 0.87 15.18 11.41
N ALA A 7 1.88 14.94 12.26
CA ALA A 7 2.46 13.60 12.45
C ALA A 7 1.46 12.56 12.99
N ASP A 8 0.45 13.03 13.71
CA ASP A 8 -0.66 12.28 14.31
C ASP A 8 -1.93 12.27 13.44
N TRP A 9 -1.81 12.49 12.12
CA TRP A 9 -2.94 12.59 11.19
C TRP A 9 -3.92 11.42 11.21
N MET A 10 -3.50 10.25 11.70
CA MET A 10 -4.34 9.06 11.79
C MET A 10 -5.38 9.17 12.92
N THR A 11 -5.09 9.91 13.98
CA THR A 11 -5.90 9.98 15.20
C THR A 11 -6.40 11.40 15.52
N ASN A 12 -5.81 12.43 14.93
CA ASN A 12 -6.16 13.83 15.19
C ASN A 12 -7.41 14.35 14.44
N GLY A 13 -8.02 13.55 13.57
CA GLY A 13 -9.20 13.93 12.79
C GLY A 13 -8.97 14.95 11.67
N GLY A 14 -7.71 15.25 11.34
CA GLY A 14 -7.31 16.23 10.34
C GLY A 14 -7.68 15.86 8.89
N PRO A 15 -7.30 14.68 8.37
CA PRO A 15 -7.69 14.27 7.02
C PRO A 15 -9.14 13.79 6.98
N PRO A 16 -9.89 14.04 5.88
CA PRO A 16 -11.27 13.60 5.74
C PRO A 16 -11.33 12.12 5.36
N LEU A 17 -10.94 11.26 6.30
CA LEU A 17 -11.00 9.82 6.17
C LEU A 17 -12.46 9.34 6.15
N SER A 18 -12.77 8.40 5.28
CA SER A 18 -14.01 7.63 5.29
C SER A 18 -14.15 6.84 6.59
N GLU A 19 -15.40 6.51 6.95
CA GLU A 19 -15.69 5.66 8.11
C GLU A 19 -14.96 4.32 8.04
N ALA A 20 -14.87 3.71 6.86
CA ALA A 20 -14.13 2.45 6.68
C ALA A 20 -12.64 2.59 7.03
N SER A 21 -12.00 3.70 6.63
CA SER A 21 -10.60 3.97 6.99
C SER A 21 -10.43 4.25 8.49
N LYS A 22 -11.37 4.96 9.10
CA LYS A 22 -11.36 5.22 10.55
C LYS A 22 -11.51 3.93 11.36
N VAL A 23 -12.39 3.02 10.95
CA VAL A 23 -12.56 1.71 11.58
C VAL A 23 -11.25 0.92 11.55
N MET A 24 -10.56 0.86 10.40
CA MET A 24 -9.27 0.17 10.30
C MET A 24 -8.19 0.76 11.23
N ILE A 25 -8.16 2.08 11.41
CA ILE A 25 -7.25 2.74 12.36
C ILE A 25 -7.64 2.38 13.80
N SER A 26 -8.94 2.44 14.12
CA SER A 26 -9.45 2.10 15.45
C SER A 26 -9.14 0.64 15.84
N GLU A 27 -9.28 -0.30 14.89
CA GLU A 27 -8.91 -1.70 15.09
C GLU A 27 -7.40 -1.86 15.35
N ALA A 28 -6.56 -1.19 14.55
CA ALA A 28 -5.10 -1.23 14.75
C ALA A 28 -4.69 -0.66 16.12
N VAL A 29 -5.28 0.47 16.53
CA VAL A 29 -5.04 1.06 17.85
C VAL A 29 -5.53 0.14 18.98
N ALA A 30 -6.69 -0.48 18.82
CA ALA A 30 -7.24 -1.41 19.81
C ALA A 30 -6.36 -2.67 19.98
N GLU A 31 -5.76 -3.17 18.90
CA GLU A 31 -4.83 -4.29 18.94
C GLU A 31 -3.56 -3.92 19.71
N LEU A 32 -2.93 -2.79 19.37
CA LEU A 32 -1.71 -2.31 20.03
C LEU A 32 -1.92 -2.02 21.53
N ARG A 33 -3.12 -1.57 21.90
CA ARG A 33 -3.51 -1.29 23.30
C ARG A 33 -3.58 -2.52 24.19
N LYS A 34 -3.50 -3.73 23.64
CA LYS A 34 -3.36 -4.95 24.45
C LYS A 34 -1.99 -5.04 25.12
N GLU A 35 -0.97 -4.38 24.56
CA GLU A 35 0.41 -4.42 25.06
C GLU A 35 0.94 -3.04 25.49
N VAL A 36 0.44 -1.95 24.90
CA VAL A 36 0.94 -0.59 25.13
C VAL A 36 -0.22 0.40 25.30
N ASP A 37 -0.28 1.09 26.45
CA ASP A 37 -1.37 2.06 26.74
C ASP A 37 -1.49 3.19 25.69
N TRP A 38 -0.35 3.68 25.22
CA TRP A 38 -0.23 4.80 24.27
C TRP A 38 0.65 4.42 23.07
N PRO A 39 0.11 3.73 22.06
CA PRO A 39 0.86 3.36 20.87
C PRO A 39 1.37 4.61 20.14
N SER A 40 2.63 4.57 19.69
CA SER A 40 3.19 5.63 18.85
C SER A 40 2.55 5.63 17.46
N ASN A 41 2.64 6.76 16.74
CA ASN A 41 2.17 6.83 15.36
C ASN A 41 2.88 5.81 14.45
N ASP A 42 4.17 5.56 14.68
CA ASP A 42 4.92 4.55 13.93
C ASP A 42 4.41 3.14 14.22
N ALA A 43 4.06 2.83 15.47
CA ALA A 43 3.43 1.55 15.81
C ALA A 43 2.08 1.38 15.09
N ILE A 44 1.26 2.43 15.03
CA ILE A 44 -0.02 2.41 14.31
C ILE A 44 0.23 2.19 12.81
N VAL A 45 1.18 2.91 12.20
CA VAL A 45 1.58 2.74 10.79
C VAL A 45 1.95 1.28 10.51
N SER A 46 2.73 0.65 11.40
CA SER A 46 3.17 -0.73 11.27
C SER A 46 2.06 -1.76 11.45
N GLU A 47 1.06 -1.49 12.30
CA GLU A 47 -0.08 -2.39 12.52
C GLU A 47 -1.13 -2.33 11.38
N LEU A 48 -1.18 -1.22 10.64
CA LEU A 48 -2.14 -1.04 9.56
C LEU A 48 -1.93 -2.03 8.41
N LYS A 49 -2.96 -2.85 8.16
CA LYS A 49 -3.01 -3.81 7.06
C LYS A 49 -2.86 -3.12 5.70
N TYR A 50 -2.25 -3.83 4.73
CA TYR A 50 -2.06 -3.32 3.37
C TYR A 50 -3.36 -2.80 2.69
N ALA A 51 -4.52 -3.36 3.05
CA ALA A 51 -5.82 -2.90 2.55
C ALA A 51 -6.14 -1.44 2.90
N PHE A 52 -5.70 -0.94 4.06
CA PHE A 52 -5.86 0.45 4.46
C PHE A 52 -5.15 1.38 3.47
N TRP A 53 -3.87 1.10 3.21
CA TRP A 53 -3.04 1.91 2.31
C TRP A 53 -3.58 1.95 0.88
N VAL A 54 -4.08 0.82 0.37
CA VAL A 54 -4.75 0.79 -0.94
C VAL A 54 -6.08 1.55 -0.90
N GLY A 55 -6.83 1.46 0.20
CA GLY A 55 -8.09 2.19 0.39
C GLY A 55 -7.91 3.72 0.31
N LEU A 56 -6.79 4.25 0.82
CA LEU A 56 -6.45 5.68 0.72
C LEU A 56 -6.25 6.16 -0.73
N LEU A 57 -5.97 5.24 -1.67
CA LEU A 57 -5.87 5.54 -3.08
C LEU A 57 -7.24 5.53 -3.78
N GLY A 58 -8.33 5.20 -3.07
CA GLY A 58 -9.68 5.08 -3.60
C GLY A 58 -10.27 6.37 -4.17
N PRO A 59 -11.34 6.28 -4.98
CA PRO A 59 -11.93 7.42 -5.68
C PRO A 59 -12.47 8.52 -4.74
N GLY A 60 -12.95 8.16 -3.54
CA GLY A 60 -13.45 9.12 -2.56
C GLY A 60 -12.40 10.09 -2.00
N TYR A 61 -11.12 9.89 -2.34
CA TYR A 61 -10.01 10.64 -1.79
C TYR A 61 -9.26 11.49 -2.83
N ASP A 62 -9.77 11.60 -4.07
CA ASP A 62 -9.05 12.31 -5.14
C ASP A 62 -8.71 13.76 -4.78
N ASP A 63 -9.72 14.56 -4.44
CA ASP A 63 -9.54 16.01 -4.21
C ASP A 63 -8.94 16.33 -2.83
N ASN A 64 -9.19 15.46 -1.85
CA ASN A 64 -8.91 15.78 -0.45
C ASN A 64 -7.61 15.19 0.07
N ILE A 65 -7.18 14.05 -0.44
CA ILE A 65 -5.97 13.35 0.04
C ILE A 65 -4.98 13.14 -1.11
N TRP A 66 -5.43 12.60 -2.24
CA TRP A 66 -4.56 12.29 -3.36
C TRP A 66 -3.86 13.53 -3.92
N ARG A 67 -4.63 14.53 -4.40
CA ARG A 67 -4.08 15.75 -5.01
C ARG A 67 -3.27 16.60 -4.03
N LYS A 68 -3.56 16.50 -2.73
CA LYS A 68 -2.90 17.29 -1.69
C LYS A 68 -1.63 16.65 -1.16
N THR A 69 -1.57 15.30 -1.14
CA THR A 69 -0.49 14.61 -0.43
C THR A 69 0.03 13.36 -1.13
N LEU A 70 -0.82 12.39 -1.49
CA LEU A 70 -0.34 11.05 -1.87
C LEU A 70 0.29 11.01 -3.26
N PHE A 71 -0.09 11.91 -4.17
CA PHE A 71 0.44 11.90 -5.55
C PHE A 71 1.97 12.00 -5.60
N ALA A 72 2.59 12.70 -4.63
CA ALA A 72 4.03 12.89 -4.55
C ALA A 72 4.77 11.57 -4.36
N GLY A 73 4.18 10.63 -3.61
CA GLY A 73 4.75 9.30 -3.36
C GLY A 73 4.79 8.39 -4.59
N PHE A 74 4.18 8.78 -5.72
CA PHE A 74 4.12 7.98 -6.95
C PHE A 74 4.70 8.72 -8.17
N ALA A 75 5.51 9.75 -7.92
CA ALA A 75 5.98 10.69 -8.93
C ALA A 75 7.32 10.27 -9.60
N VAL A 76 7.91 9.13 -9.24
CA VAL A 76 9.17 8.66 -9.84
C VAL A 76 8.97 8.38 -11.34
N GLY A 77 9.81 8.99 -12.17
CA GLY A 77 9.80 8.91 -13.63
C GLY A 77 8.67 9.72 -14.29
N ARG A 78 7.41 9.42 -13.97
CA ARG A 78 6.25 10.13 -14.51
C ARG A 78 5.15 10.27 -13.46
N ARG A 79 4.41 11.37 -13.50
CA ARG A 79 3.19 11.51 -12.70
C ARG A 79 2.12 10.55 -13.21
N ARG A 80 1.49 9.83 -12.29
CA ARG A 80 0.42 8.88 -12.58
C ARG A 80 -0.89 9.40 -12.01
N GLY A 81 -1.99 9.13 -12.68
CA GLY A 81 -3.31 9.44 -12.13
C GLY A 81 -3.66 8.50 -10.98
N ARG A 82 -4.39 9.00 -9.97
CA ARG A 82 -4.88 8.22 -8.83
C ARG A 82 -5.52 6.90 -9.26
N GLY A 83 -6.37 6.94 -10.29
CA GLY A 83 -7.09 5.76 -10.77
C GLY A 83 -6.16 4.63 -11.22
N ALA A 84 -5.07 4.95 -11.95
CA ALA A 84 -4.08 3.97 -12.37
C ALA A 84 -3.31 3.39 -11.18
N VAL A 85 -2.92 4.25 -10.23
CA VAL A 85 -2.23 3.84 -9.00
C VAL A 85 -3.11 2.93 -8.15
N HIS A 86 -4.33 3.35 -7.86
CA HIS A 86 -5.32 2.55 -7.14
C HIS A 86 -5.57 1.20 -7.80
N HIS A 87 -5.77 1.18 -9.13
CA HIS A 87 -6.00 -0.05 -9.87
C HIS A 87 -4.83 -1.04 -9.69
N ARG A 88 -3.59 -0.60 -9.96
CA ARG A 88 -2.39 -1.46 -9.84
C ARG A 88 -2.21 -2.00 -8.43
N PHE A 89 -2.28 -1.12 -7.43
CA PHE A 89 -2.08 -1.53 -6.03
C PHE A 89 -3.23 -2.43 -5.52
N ASN A 90 -4.46 -2.28 -6.03
CA ASN A 90 -5.56 -3.17 -5.71
C ASN A 90 -5.45 -4.55 -6.38
N VAL A 91 -4.90 -4.64 -7.60
CA VAL A 91 -4.53 -5.92 -8.22
C VAL A 91 -3.48 -6.63 -7.38
N ILE A 92 -2.41 -5.93 -6.99
CA ILE A 92 -1.35 -6.45 -6.11
C ILE A 92 -1.90 -6.93 -4.78
N ARG A 93 -2.77 -6.13 -4.12
CA ARG A 93 -3.40 -6.51 -2.85
C ARG A 93 -4.18 -7.81 -2.97
N ARG A 94 -4.99 -7.96 -4.02
CA ARG A 94 -5.75 -9.20 -4.25
C ARG A 94 -4.81 -10.37 -4.48
N PHE A 95 -3.79 -10.21 -5.30
CA PHE A 95 -2.80 -11.26 -5.56
C PHE A 95 -2.08 -11.71 -4.29
N ARG A 96 -1.55 -10.77 -3.50
CA ARG A 96 -0.91 -11.06 -2.20
C ARG A 96 -1.85 -11.79 -1.25
N ASN A 97 -3.13 -11.40 -1.21
CA ASN A 97 -4.09 -12.06 -0.34
C ASN A 97 -4.35 -13.51 -0.75
N ARG A 98 -4.44 -13.81 -2.05
CA ARG A 98 -4.55 -15.19 -2.53
C ARG A 98 -3.38 -16.05 -2.08
N ILE A 99 -2.15 -15.52 -2.20
CA ILE A 99 -0.94 -16.19 -1.71
C ILE A 99 -1.04 -16.44 -0.19
N ALA A 100 -1.42 -15.44 0.60
CA ALA A 100 -1.54 -15.57 2.05
C ALA A 100 -2.64 -16.56 2.48
N HIS A 101 -3.68 -16.72 1.65
CA HIS A 101 -4.73 -17.73 1.84
C HIS A 101 -4.36 -19.11 1.26
N HIS A 102 -3.13 -19.30 0.77
CA HIS A 102 -2.65 -20.52 0.12
C HIS A 102 -3.54 -20.94 -1.06
N GLU A 103 -4.13 -19.98 -1.76
CA GLU A 103 -4.90 -20.26 -2.97
C GLU A 103 -3.98 -20.56 -4.16
N PRO A 104 -4.41 -21.43 -5.10
CA PRO A 104 -3.74 -21.63 -6.38
C PRO A 104 -3.50 -20.33 -7.17
N ILE A 105 -2.28 -20.13 -7.67
CA ILE A 105 -1.90 -18.99 -8.55
C ILE A 105 -1.29 -19.41 -9.89
N PHE A 106 -1.05 -20.69 -10.12
CA PHE A 106 -0.38 -21.23 -11.33
C PHE A 106 -1.12 -20.98 -12.65
N HIS A 107 -2.42 -20.64 -12.59
CA HIS A 107 -3.22 -20.26 -13.77
C HIS A 107 -3.03 -18.78 -14.18
N ARG A 108 -2.15 -18.04 -13.51
CA ARG A 108 -1.89 -16.62 -13.77
C ARG A 108 -0.56 -16.47 -14.50
N ASP A 109 -0.44 -15.39 -15.26
CA ASP A 109 0.84 -14.97 -15.84
C ASP A 109 1.74 -14.38 -14.74
N LEU A 110 2.50 -15.25 -14.08
CA LEU A 110 3.39 -14.89 -12.97
C LEU A 110 4.55 -13.99 -13.42
N PRO A 111 5.18 -14.19 -14.59
CA PRO A 111 6.14 -13.24 -15.13
C PRO A 111 5.56 -11.83 -15.32
N GLN A 112 4.37 -11.70 -15.90
CA GLN A 112 3.70 -10.40 -16.06
C GLN A 112 3.37 -9.76 -14.71
N LEU A 113 2.83 -10.53 -13.75
CA LEU A 113 2.52 -10.02 -12.41
C LEU A 113 3.77 -9.57 -11.66
N HIS A 114 4.89 -10.27 -11.83
CA HIS A 114 6.19 -9.88 -11.26
C HIS A 114 6.70 -8.58 -11.87
N ALA A 115 6.62 -8.42 -13.20
CA ALA A 115 6.96 -7.17 -13.86
C ALA A 115 6.06 -6.00 -13.40
N GLU A 116 4.77 -6.24 -13.22
CA GLU A 116 3.82 -5.23 -12.71
C GLU A 116 4.08 -4.84 -11.27
N LEU A 117 4.53 -5.78 -10.42
CA LEU A 117 4.98 -5.52 -9.05
C LEU A 117 6.22 -4.65 -9.03
N LEU A 118 7.25 -5.00 -9.81
CA LEU A 118 8.48 -4.21 -9.93
C LEU A 118 8.17 -2.79 -10.44
N GLU A 119 7.35 -2.68 -11.49
CA GLU A 119 6.91 -1.40 -12.00
C GLU A 119 6.21 -0.58 -10.90
N ALA A 120 5.29 -1.16 -10.12
CA ALA A 120 4.59 -0.47 -9.05
C ALA A 120 5.53 0.04 -7.94
N ILE A 121 6.52 -0.75 -7.56
CA ILE A 121 7.57 -0.33 -6.60
C ILE A 121 8.37 0.83 -7.20
N GLY A 122 8.74 0.73 -8.48
CA GLY A 122 9.46 1.76 -9.22
C GLY A 122 8.69 3.08 -9.37
N TRP A 123 7.37 3.09 -9.15
CA TRP A 123 6.60 4.33 -9.09
C TRP A 123 6.90 5.15 -7.83
N MET A 124 7.31 4.47 -6.76
CA MET A 124 7.58 5.06 -5.46
C MET A 124 9.07 5.26 -5.20
N CYS A 125 9.90 4.27 -5.56
CA CYS A 125 11.33 4.29 -5.28
C CYS A 125 12.10 3.45 -6.30
N ALA A 126 13.00 4.08 -7.06
CA ALA A 126 13.84 3.40 -8.04
C ALA A 126 14.81 2.42 -7.37
N ASP A 127 15.40 2.80 -6.24
CA ASP A 127 16.37 1.97 -5.52
C ASP A 127 15.72 0.72 -4.93
N THR A 128 14.53 0.84 -4.32
CA THR A 128 13.78 -0.31 -3.83
C THR A 128 13.36 -1.22 -4.98
N CYS A 129 13.01 -0.67 -6.15
CA CYS A 129 12.71 -1.47 -7.34
C CYS A 129 13.94 -2.26 -7.81
N ALA A 130 15.10 -1.60 -7.94
CA ALA A 130 16.34 -2.23 -8.36
C ALA A 130 16.78 -3.33 -7.38
N TRP A 131 16.72 -3.04 -6.08
CA TRP A 131 17.00 -4.02 -5.03
C TRP A 131 16.03 -5.20 -5.08
N THR A 132 14.72 -4.96 -5.21
CA THR A 132 13.72 -6.03 -5.31
C THR A 132 13.98 -6.91 -6.53
N ALA A 133 14.30 -6.32 -7.67
CA ALA A 133 14.64 -7.06 -8.89
C ALA A 133 15.90 -7.91 -8.71
N HIS A 134 16.91 -7.39 -8.00
CA HIS A 134 18.17 -8.09 -7.74
C HIS A 134 17.98 -9.33 -6.83
N VAL A 135 17.16 -9.23 -5.78
CA VAL A 135 16.98 -10.31 -4.80
C VAL A 135 15.85 -11.29 -5.17
N SER A 136 14.99 -10.94 -6.12
CA SER A 136 13.84 -11.78 -6.48
C SER A 136 14.25 -13.02 -7.27
N ARG A 137 13.79 -14.19 -6.83
CA ARG A 137 14.02 -15.48 -7.49
C ARG A 137 12.81 -15.98 -8.29
N VAL A 138 11.71 -15.22 -8.35
CA VAL A 138 10.43 -15.67 -8.92
C VAL A 138 10.59 -16.17 -10.35
N LEU A 139 11.30 -15.41 -11.21
CA LEU A 139 11.47 -15.76 -12.62
C LEU A 139 12.35 -17.01 -12.82
N ILE A 140 13.34 -17.21 -11.94
CA ILE A 140 14.22 -18.39 -11.97
C ILE A 140 13.41 -19.63 -11.60
N VAL A 141 12.73 -19.59 -10.45
CA VAL A 141 11.92 -20.71 -9.95
C VAL A 141 10.77 -21.04 -10.90
N HIS A 142 10.15 -20.03 -11.52
CA HIS A 142 9.07 -20.23 -12.49
C HIS A 142 9.55 -20.90 -13.78
N ALA A 143 10.77 -20.62 -14.24
CA ALA A 143 11.32 -21.24 -15.44
C ALA A 143 11.69 -22.72 -15.25
N GLU A 144 11.84 -23.15 -13.99
CA GLU A 144 12.17 -24.53 -13.60
C GLU A 144 10.91 -25.41 -13.36
N ALA A 145 9.71 -24.83 -13.37
CA ALA A 145 8.43 -25.48 -13.08
C ALA A 145 7.68 -25.91 -14.35
#